data_AF-A0A7C9FKQ0-F1
#
_entry.id   AF-A0A7C9FKQ0-F1
#
_cell.length_a   1.000
_cell.length_b   1.000
_cell.length_c   1.000
_cell.angle_alpha   90.00
_cell.angle_beta   90.00
_cell.angle_gamma   90.00
#
_symmetry.space_group_name_H-M   'P 1'
#
loop_
_entity.id
_entity.type
_entity.pdbx_description
1 polymer ?
#
loop_
_entity_poly.entity_id
_entity_poly.type
_entity_poly.pdbx_seq_one_letter_code
_entity_poly.pdbx_strand_id
1 'polypeptide(L)'
;MVQASPRPALSGPALVRLLARLADADVAESRQTLSDRLSQWLGWTDAITLSSALSTSPPGVAAGVRGYDAERDCARVRHELAQAITATNRPRTRRRPGDMPPPAADTADFADFRQRYLSLQQEMETAIGQLRGRLRVALAARSSGMARLATLDAIMERVLGARERSLLSAVPALLGTRFGRLREAERQALADAESAAAAAAAAAAAAAAAAAAAATAADAADAADAADNGTVADAAPVAAIVPGAWLDTFRDEMQSILLAELEVRFQTVEGLLAALRTC
;
A
#
# COMPACT_ATOMS: atom_id res chain seq x y z
N MET A 1 -8.63 25.80 -29.24
CA MET A 1 -8.27 24.47 -28.70
C MET A 1 -8.12 24.64 -27.18
N VAL A 2 -9.20 24.42 -26.44
CA VAL A 2 -9.22 24.61 -24.97
C VAL A 2 -8.83 23.29 -24.33
N GLN A 3 -7.65 23.29 -23.71
CA GLN A 3 -7.16 22.25 -22.81
C GLN A 3 -8.19 22.04 -21.69
N ALA A 4 -8.83 20.87 -21.66
CA ALA A 4 -9.65 20.44 -20.54
C ALA A 4 -8.71 20.03 -19.39
N SER A 5 -8.78 20.76 -18.28
CA SER A 5 -8.04 20.47 -17.06
C SER A 5 -8.26 19.01 -16.58
N PRO A 6 -7.25 18.38 -15.93
CA PRO A 6 -7.40 17.02 -15.42
C PRO A 6 -8.51 16.99 -14.37
N ARG A 7 -9.46 16.07 -14.55
CA ARG A 7 -10.63 15.86 -13.67
C ARG A 7 -10.23 15.48 -12.23
N PRO A 8 -11.09 15.77 -11.24
CA PRO A 8 -10.74 15.79 -9.84
C PRO A 8 -10.46 14.40 -9.27
N ALA A 9 -9.59 14.37 -8.26
CA ALA A 9 -9.18 13.19 -7.51
C ALA A 9 -10.39 12.40 -6.99
N LEU A 10 -10.34 11.08 -7.19
CA LEU A 10 -11.27 10.09 -6.66
C LEU A 10 -11.48 10.32 -5.14
N SER A 11 -12.64 10.83 -4.70
CA SER A 11 -13.06 10.84 -3.28
C SER A 11 -13.51 9.45 -2.81
N GLY A 12 -12.73 8.42 -3.13
CA GLY A 12 -12.95 7.04 -2.66
C GLY A 12 -12.16 6.72 -1.38
N PRO A 13 -12.46 5.60 -0.70
CA PRO A 13 -11.62 5.09 0.39
C PRO A 13 -10.14 5.03 0.00
N ALA A 14 -9.23 5.26 0.94
CA ALA A 14 -7.78 5.31 0.67
C ALA A 14 -7.30 4.08 -0.12
N LEU A 15 -7.80 2.89 0.22
CA LEU A 15 -7.48 1.64 -0.46
C LEU A 15 -7.86 1.69 -1.95
N VAL A 16 -9.04 2.19 -2.30
CA VAL A 16 -9.50 2.27 -3.70
C VAL A 16 -8.58 3.20 -4.50
N ARG A 17 -8.20 4.34 -3.93
CA ARG A 17 -7.28 5.28 -4.58
C ARG A 17 -5.90 4.68 -4.79
N LEU A 18 -5.38 3.97 -3.79
CA LEU A 18 -4.08 3.30 -3.86
C LEU A 18 -4.09 2.17 -4.88
N LEU A 19 -5.14 1.33 -4.90
CA LEU A 19 -5.27 0.25 -5.87
C LEU A 19 -5.47 0.76 -7.30
N ALA A 20 -6.26 1.83 -7.50
CA ALA A 20 -6.42 2.47 -8.81
C ALA A 20 -5.06 3.01 -9.32
N ARG A 21 -4.30 3.67 -8.45
CA ARG A 21 -2.93 4.13 -8.77
C ARG A 21 -1.99 2.96 -9.07
N LEU A 22 -2.07 1.88 -8.31
CA LEU A 22 -1.24 0.69 -8.50
C LEU A 22 -1.53 -0.01 -9.83
N ALA A 23 -2.80 -0.11 -10.20
CA ALA A 23 -3.27 -0.74 -11.43
C ALA A 23 -3.19 0.18 -12.66
N ASP A 24 -2.92 1.48 -12.47
CA ASP A 24 -3.03 2.52 -13.50
C ASP A 24 -4.42 2.50 -14.18
N ALA A 25 -5.46 2.33 -13.37
CA ALA A 25 -6.83 2.12 -13.83
C ALA A 25 -7.73 3.30 -13.47
N ASP A 26 -8.53 3.76 -14.43
CA ASP A 26 -9.62 4.70 -14.17
C ASP A 26 -10.85 3.93 -13.66
N VAL A 27 -11.09 4.02 -12.34
CA VAL A 27 -12.16 3.27 -11.67
C VAL A 27 -13.44 4.11 -11.67
N ALA A 28 -14.39 3.74 -12.52
CA ALA A 28 -15.73 4.30 -12.49
C ALA A 28 -16.50 3.80 -11.25
N GLU A 29 -17.25 4.70 -10.61
CA GLU A 29 -18.16 4.32 -9.53
C GLU A 29 -19.23 3.33 -10.03
N SER A 30 -19.50 2.29 -9.24
CA SER A 30 -20.42 1.25 -9.68
C SER A 30 -21.86 1.73 -9.58
N ARG A 31 -22.57 1.64 -10.72
CA ARG A 31 -23.96 2.11 -10.90
C ARG A 31 -25.02 1.18 -10.28
N GLN A 32 -24.59 0.03 -9.74
CA GLN A 32 -25.50 -0.95 -9.15
C GLN A 32 -25.90 -0.55 -7.73
N THR A 33 -27.17 -0.75 -7.41
CA THR A 33 -27.71 -0.51 -6.06
C THR A 33 -27.08 -1.46 -5.04
N LEU A 34 -27.05 -1.04 -3.77
CA LEU A 34 -26.56 -1.88 -2.67
C LEU A 34 -27.38 -3.17 -2.55
N SER A 35 -28.71 -3.06 -2.67
CA SER A 35 -29.62 -4.21 -2.55
C SER A 35 -29.37 -5.27 -3.61
N ASP A 36 -29.10 -4.86 -4.86
CA ASP A 36 -28.80 -5.79 -5.95
C ASP A 36 -27.49 -6.53 -5.70
N ARG A 37 -26.45 -5.83 -5.21
CA ARG A 37 -25.17 -6.48 -4.89
C ARG A 37 -25.30 -7.43 -3.72
N LEU A 38 -25.99 -7.04 -2.65
CA LEU A 38 -26.21 -7.90 -1.50
C LEU A 38 -26.99 -9.17 -1.91
N SER A 39 -27.99 -9.04 -2.77
CA SER A 39 -28.76 -10.18 -3.29
C SER A 39 -27.90 -11.18 -4.06
N GLN A 40 -26.86 -10.72 -4.77
CA GLN A 40 -25.93 -11.59 -5.47
C GLN A 40 -24.95 -12.31 -4.54
N TRP A 41 -24.70 -11.77 -3.35
CA TRP A 41 -23.72 -12.31 -2.40
C TRP A 41 -24.37 -13.18 -1.33
N LEU A 42 -25.65 -12.96 -1.06
CA LEU A 42 -26.41 -13.71 -0.08
C LEU A 42 -26.84 -15.06 -0.67
N GLY A 43 -26.19 -16.15 -0.22
CA GLY A 43 -26.66 -17.48 -0.54
C GLY A 43 -28.07 -17.72 0.03
N TRP A 44 -28.85 -18.59 -0.61
CA TRP A 44 -30.22 -18.91 -0.18
C TRP A 44 -30.31 -19.31 1.32
N THR A 45 -29.33 -20.06 1.84
CA THR A 45 -29.24 -20.45 3.25
C THR A 45 -28.99 -19.25 4.19
N ASP A 46 -28.13 -18.32 3.77
CA ASP A 46 -27.86 -17.10 4.53
C ASP A 46 -29.06 -16.16 4.51
N ALA A 47 -29.81 -16.11 3.40
CA ALA A 47 -31.03 -15.32 3.28
C ALA A 47 -32.12 -15.77 4.26
N ILE A 48 -32.31 -17.09 4.41
CA ILE A 48 -33.25 -17.65 5.39
C ILE A 48 -32.78 -17.33 6.82
N THR A 49 -31.49 -17.51 7.10
CA THR A 49 -30.90 -17.21 8.41
C THR A 49 -31.09 -15.73 8.77
N LEU A 50 -30.84 -14.83 7.82
CA LEU A 50 -31.01 -13.40 7.96
C LEU A 50 -32.48 -13.01 8.22
N SER A 51 -33.40 -13.54 7.41
CA SER A 51 -34.84 -13.29 7.56
C SER A 51 -35.37 -13.76 8.91
N SER A 52 -34.94 -14.94 9.36
CA SER A 52 -35.28 -15.48 10.68
C SER A 52 -34.74 -14.61 11.83
N ALA A 53 -33.48 -14.15 11.72
CA ALA A 53 -32.86 -13.27 12.70
C ALA A 53 -33.56 -11.90 12.81
N LEU A 54 -34.04 -11.35 11.68
CA LEU A 54 -34.80 -10.10 11.66
C LEU A 54 -36.22 -10.26 12.24
N SER A 55 -36.82 -11.43 12.04
CA SER A 55 -38.19 -11.73 12.50
C SER A 55 -38.25 -12.10 13.99
N THR A 56 -37.16 -12.64 14.54
CA THR A 56 -37.11 -13.14 15.92
C THR A 56 -36.54 -12.08 16.87
N SER A 57 -37.08 -12.01 18.10
CA SER A 57 -36.51 -11.21 19.19
C SER A 57 -35.74 -12.13 20.14
N PRO A 58 -34.39 -12.11 20.17
CA PRO A 58 -33.64 -12.91 21.13
C PRO A 58 -33.90 -12.38 22.56
N PRO A 59 -33.99 -13.28 23.57
CA PRO A 59 -34.09 -12.86 24.95
C PRO A 59 -32.82 -12.10 25.35
N GLY A 60 -32.99 -10.92 25.96
CA GLY A 60 -31.87 -10.15 26.50
C GLY A 60 -31.29 -10.88 27.72
N VAL A 61 -30.12 -11.49 27.59
CA VAL A 61 -29.44 -12.12 28.72
C VAL A 61 -28.64 -11.03 29.43
N ALA A 62 -29.16 -10.56 30.57
CA ALA A 62 -28.48 -9.62 31.46
C ALA A 62 -27.33 -10.30 32.23
N ALA A 63 -26.34 -10.83 31.51
CA ALA A 63 -25.10 -11.34 32.06
C ALA A 63 -23.94 -10.52 31.49
N GLY A 64 -23.88 -9.26 31.89
CA GLY A 64 -22.78 -8.38 31.51
C GLY A 64 -21.47 -8.84 32.13
N VAL A 65 -20.42 -8.97 31.31
CA VAL A 65 -19.03 -8.99 31.77
C VAL A 65 -18.74 -7.61 32.36
N ARG A 66 -18.91 -7.44 33.67
CA ARG A 66 -18.59 -6.18 34.36
C ARG A 66 -17.11 -5.86 34.10
N GLY A 67 -16.83 -4.69 33.54
CA GLY A 67 -15.47 -4.18 33.32
C GLY A 67 -14.85 -4.44 31.95
N TYR A 68 -15.59 -4.93 30.95
CA TYR A 68 -15.07 -4.97 29.58
C TYR A 68 -15.00 -3.56 28.97
N ASP A 69 -13.78 -3.06 28.78
CA ASP A 69 -13.50 -1.80 28.10
C ASP A 69 -13.32 -2.04 26.60
N ALA A 70 -14.44 -1.94 25.86
CA ALA A 70 -14.49 -2.14 24.42
C ALA A 70 -13.59 -1.15 23.66
N GLU A 71 -13.52 0.11 24.12
CA GLU A 71 -12.73 1.15 23.45
C GLU A 71 -11.23 0.84 23.55
N ARG A 72 -10.77 0.45 24.74
CA ARG A 72 -9.38 0.07 24.96
C ARG A 72 -8.99 -1.22 24.23
N ASP A 73 -9.88 -2.22 24.16
CA ASP A 73 -9.64 -3.45 23.37
C ASP A 73 -9.51 -3.10 21.88
N CYS A 74 -10.41 -2.27 21.34
CA CYS A 74 -10.34 -1.81 19.95
C CYS A 74 -9.05 -1.03 19.66
N ALA A 75 -8.71 -0.05 20.50
CA ALA A 75 -7.51 0.76 20.33
C ALA A 75 -6.24 -0.10 20.39
N ARG A 76 -6.19 -1.07 21.31
CA ARG A 76 -5.07 -2.02 21.42
C ARG A 76 -4.91 -2.85 20.15
N VAL A 77 -5.97 -3.53 19.69
CA VAL A 77 -5.90 -4.40 18.50
C VAL A 77 -5.52 -3.60 17.25
N ARG A 78 -6.08 -2.39 17.07
CA ARG A 78 -5.70 -1.50 15.96
C ARG A 78 -4.21 -1.15 16.01
N HIS A 79 -3.71 -0.85 17.21
CA HIS A 79 -2.32 -0.50 17.41
C HIS A 79 -1.38 -1.68 17.13
N GLU A 80 -1.71 -2.87 17.64
CA GLU A 80 -0.94 -4.10 17.42
C GLU A 80 -0.83 -4.43 15.92
N LEU A 81 -1.94 -4.39 15.18
CA LEU A 81 -1.95 -4.64 13.74
C LEU A 81 -1.16 -3.56 12.95
N ALA A 82 -1.33 -2.28 13.29
CA ALA A 82 -0.56 -1.21 12.67
C ALA A 82 0.94 -1.32 12.96
N GLN A 83 1.31 -1.75 14.17
CA GLN A 83 2.70 -2.05 14.52
C GLN A 83 3.26 -3.24 13.74
N ALA A 84 2.50 -4.33 13.58
CA ALA A 84 2.92 -5.48 12.79
C ALA A 84 3.19 -5.09 11.33
N ILE A 85 2.30 -4.28 10.73
CA ILE A 85 2.45 -3.76 9.37
C ILE A 85 3.73 -2.91 9.25
N THR A 86 3.93 -1.92 10.13
CA THR A 86 5.09 -1.02 10.07
C THR A 86 6.41 -1.67 10.44
N ALA A 87 6.40 -2.70 11.30
CA ALA A 87 7.59 -3.48 11.64
C ALA A 87 8.18 -4.21 10.43
N THR A 88 7.35 -4.52 9.42
CA THR A 88 7.76 -5.22 8.20
C THR A 88 8.68 -4.38 7.32
N ASN A 89 8.52 -3.05 7.36
CA ASN A 89 9.31 -2.09 6.60
C ASN A 89 10.47 -1.48 7.39
N ARG A 90 10.63 -1.81 8.68
CA ARG A 90 11.76 -1.27 9.43
C ARG A 90 13.06 -1.69 8.74
N PRO A 91 13.87 -0.74 8.27
CA PRO A 91 15.19 -1.09 7.79
C PRO A 91 15.90 -1.78 8.94
N ARG A 92 16.67 -2.83 8.65
CA ARG A 92 17.47 -3.58 9.64
C ARG A 92 18.62 -2.72 10.22
N THR A 93 18.41 -1.42 10.41
CA THR A 93 19.37 -0.46 10.94
C THR A 93 19.64 -0.65 12.43
N ARG A 94 18.74 -1.34 13.16
CA ARG A 94 19.08 -1.98 14.44
C ARG A 94 19.73 -3.35 14.18
N ARG A 95 20.85 -3.38 13.46
CA ARG A 95 21.64 -4.61 13.30
C ARG A 95 22.11 -5.07 14.67
N ARG A 96 21.90 -6.34 14.97
CA ARG A 96 22.68 -6.99 16.03
C ARG A 96 24.11 -7.12 15.49
N PRO A 97 25.16 -6.92 16.32
CA PRO A 97 26.53 -7.15 15.86
C PRO A 97 26.63 -8.59 15.28
N GLY A 98 26.87 -8.71 13.97
CA GLY A 98 26.92 -10.00 13.25
C GLY A 98 25.91 -10.19 12.11
N ASP A 99 24.93 -9.30 11.91
CA ASP A 99 24.02 -9.41 10.76
C ASP A 99 24.72 -9.11 9.42
N MET A 100 24.57 -10.03 8.47
CA MET A 100 25.06 -9.89 7.09
C MET A 100 24.50 -8.61 6.43
N PRO A 101 25.27 -7.98 5.51
CA PRO A 101 24.78 -6.86 4.72
C PRO A 101 23.43 -7.19 4.08
N PRO A 102 22.47 -6.24 4.00
CA PRO A 102 21.27 -6.47 3.24
C PRO A 102 21.67 -6.84 1.82
N PRO A 103 21.03 -7.85 1.24
CA PRO A 103 21.36 -8.27 -0.10
C PRO A 103 21.00 -7.10 -1.04
N ALA A 104 21.81 -6.89 -2.09
CA ALA A 104 21.63 -5.77 -3.00
C ALA A 104 20.19 -5.74 -3.52
N ALA A 105 19.64 -4.56 -3.81
CA ALA A 105 18.23 -4.44 -4.25
C ALA A 105 17.92 -5.36 -5.45
N ASP A 106 18.91 -5.62 -6.30
CA ASP A 106 18.84 -6.57 -7.42
C ASP A 106 18.59 -8.03 -7.05
N THR A 107 18.73 -8.43 -5.79
CA THR A 107 18.53 -9.81 -5.33
C THR A 107 17.20 -10.03 -4.61
N ALA A 108 16.41 -8.97 -4.43
CA ALA A 108 15.11 -9.06 -3.78
C ALA A 108 14.14 -9.92 -4.61
N ASP A 109 13.55 -10.94 -3.99
CA ASP A 109 12.51 -11.77 -4.59
C ASP A 109 11.12 -11.28 -4.13
N PHE A 110 10.21 -11.11 -5.10
CA PHE A 110 8.82 -10.78 -4.83
C PHE A 110 8.09 -11.86 -4.02
N ALA A 111 8.53 -13.12 -4.08
CA ALA A 111 7.93 -14.22 -3.34
C ALA A 111 7.90 -13.96 -1.82
N ASP A 112 8.97 -13.39 -1.26
CA ASP A 112 9.08 -13.05 0.16
C ASP A 112 8.06 -11.97 0.56
N PHE A 113 7.90 -10.94 -0.28
CA PHE A 113 6.93 -9.87 -0.05
C PHE A 113 5.50 -10.38 -0.14
N ARG A 114 5.22 -11.25 -1.13
CA ARG A 114 3.91 -11.90 -1.27
C ARG A 114 3.55 -12.73 -0.04
N GLN A 115 4.47 -13.55 0.46
CA GLN A 115 4.23 -14.38 1.64
C GLN A 115 3.96 -13.52 2.89
N ARG A 116 4.73 -12.44 3.09
CA ARG A 116 4.52 -11.50 4.19
C ARG A 116 3.17 -10.81 4.10
N TYR A 117 2.79 -10.36 2.90
CA TYR A 117 1.50 -9.72 2.66
C TYR A 117 0.35 -10.64 3.05
N LEU A 118 0.34 -11.87 2.54
CA LEU A 118 -0.71 -12.87 2.85
C LEU A 118 -0.75 -13.20 4.36
N SER A 119 0.40 -13.27 5.02
CA SER A 119 0.47 -13.51 6.46
C SER A 119 -0.19 -12.38 7.25
N LEU A 120 0.09 -11.12 6.90
CA LEU A 120 -0.56 -9.95 7.52
C LEU A 120 -2.06 -9.88 7.22
N GLN A 121 -2.49 -10.27 6.02
CA GLN A 121 -3.93 -10.36 5.71
C GLN A 121 -4.66 -11.37 6.61
N GLN A 122 -4.04 -12.53 6.85
CA GLN A 122 -4.59 -13.56 7.74
C GLN A 122 -4.58 -13.10 9.20
N GLU A 123 -3.53 -12.40 9.64
CA GLU A 123 -3.43 -11.85 10.98
C GLU A 123 -4.53 -10.80 11.23
N MET A 124 -4.68 -9.84 10.31
CA MET A 124 -5.76 -8.84 10.36
C MET A 124 -7.14 -9.50 10.41
N GLU A 125 -7.41 -10.47 9.54
CA GLU A 125 -8.70 -11.18 9.51
C GLU A 125 -8.99 -11.86 10.85
N THR A 126 -8.02 -12.59 11.37
CA THR A 126 -8.16 -13.36 12.61
C THR A 126 -8.37 -12.44 13.81
N ALA A 127 -7.53 -11.41 13.96
CA ALA A 127 -7.60 -10.47 15.07
C ALA A 127 -8.91 -9.65 15.05
N ILE A 128 -9.33 -9.18 13.87
CA ILE A 128 -10.57 -8.41 13.72
C ILE A 128 -11.80 -9.28 13.97
N GLY A 129 -11.85 -10.51 13.44
CA GLY A 129 -12.95 -11.44 13.69
C GLY A 129 -13.11 -11.80 15.17
N GLN A 130 -11.99 -12.02 15.88
CA GLN A 130 -12.01 -12.24 17.33
C GLN A 130 -12.50 -11.01 18.10
N LEU A 131 -12.05 -9.80 17.74
CA LEU A 131 -12.49 -8.56 18.36
C LEU A 131 -13.99 -8.35 18.14
N ARG A 132 -14.49 -8.53 16.92
CA ARG A 132 -15.93 -8.45 16.61
C ARG A 132 -16.74 -9.46 17.40
N GLY A 133 -16.25 -10.68 17.57
CA GLY A 133 -16.87 -11.69 18.43
C GLY A 133 -17.05 -11.21 19.87
N ARG A 134 -16.00 -10.62 20.47
CA ARG A 134 -16.07 -10.05 21.83
C ARG A 134 -17.04 -8.88 21.91
N LEU A 135 -17.02 -7.98 20.93
CA LEU A 135 -17.95 -6.84 20.86
C LEU A 135 -19.40 -7.28 20.70
N ARG A 136 -19.68 -8.31 19.89
CA ARG A 136 -21.02 -8.89 19.73
C ARG A 136 -21.56 -9.45 21.04
N VAL A 137 -20.72 -10.11 21.84
CA VAL A 137 -21.10 -10.60 23.19
C VAL A 137 -21.42 -9.43 24.11
N ALA A 138 -20.57 -8.40 24.15
CA ALA A 138 -20.80 -7.20 24.96
C ALA A 138 -22.09 -6.46 24.56
N LEU A 139 -22.35 -6.37 23.25
CA LEU A 139 -23.52 -5.72 22.69
C LEU A 139 -24.81 -6.50 23.01
N ALA A 140 -24.81 -7.82 22.84
CA ALA A 140 -25.96 -8.67 23.14
C ALA A 140 -26.39 -8.63 24.62
N ALA A 141 -25.45 -8.34 25.54
CA ALA A 141 -25.75 -8.19 26.96
C ALA A 141 -26.47 -6.88 27.32
N ARG A 142 -26.56 -5.90 26.39
CA ARG A 142 -27.19 -4.59 26.65
C ARG A 142 -28.72 -4.63 26.57
N SER A 143 -29.27 -5.28 25.54
CA SER A 143 -30.72 -5.35 25.31
C SER A 143 -31.08 -6.40 24.26
N SER A 144 -32.36 -6.76 24.14
CA SER A 144 -32.85 -7.66 23.08
C SER A 144 -32.65 -7.09 21.67
N GLY A 145 -32.85 -5.77 21.50
CA GLY A 145 -32.58 -5.08 20.22
C GLY A 145 -31.11 -5.14 19.83
N MET A 146 -30.21 -5.01 20.81
CA MET A 146 -28.78 -5.14 20.59
C MET A 146 -28.35 -6.58 20.35
N ALA A 147 -28.95 -7.56 21.03
CA ALA A 147 -28.73 -8.97 20.72
C ALA A 147 -29.12 -9.29 19.26
N ARG A 148 -30.21 -8.70 18.74
CA ARG A 148 -30.57 -8.83 17.31
C ARG A 148 -29.51 -8.22 16.40
N LEU A 149 -28.99 -7.03 16.73
CA LEU A 149 -27.90 -6.40 15.97
C LEU A 149 -26.62 -7.24 15.98
N ALA A 150 -26.26 -7.85 17.12
CA ALA A 150 -25.12 -8.76 17.20
C ALA A 150 -25.31 -10.02 16.33
N THR A 151 -26.53 -10.57 16.28
CA THR A 151 -26.84 -11.69 15.37
C THR A 151 -26.74 -11.26 13.90
N LEU A 152 -27.28 -10.10 13.55
CA LEU A 152 -27.18 -9.54 12.20
C LEU A 152 -25.71 -9.36 11.77
N ASP A 153 -24.89 -8.76 12.63
CA ASP A 153 -23.47 -8.57 12.38
C ASP A 153 -22.73 -9.89 12.13
N ALA A 154 -23.01 -10.94 12.92
CA ALA A 154 -22.40 -12.25 12.76
C ALA A 154 -22.77 -12.92 11.43
N ILE A 155 -24.03 -12.77 10.99
CA ILE A 155 -24.48 -13.27 9.68
C ILE A 155 -23.77 -12.50 8.56
N MET A 156 -23.73 -11.17 8.65
CA MET A 156 -23.09 -10.32 7.64
C MET A 156 -21.58 -10.56 7.56
N GLU A 157 -20.89 -10.81 8.67
CA GLU A 157 -19.49 -11.22 8.70
C GLU A 157 -19.26 -12.50 7.91
N ARG A 158 -20.11 -13.52 8.11
CA ARG A 158 -20.02 -14.79 7.39
C ARG A 158 -20.27 -14.62 5.89
N VAL A 159 -21.31 -13.89 5.52
CA VAL A 159 -21.73 -13.66 4.13
C VAL A 159 -20.64 -12.91 3.35
N LEU A 160 -20.09 -11.84 3.94
CA LEU A 160 -19.13 -10.99 3.25
C LEU A 160 -17.69 -11.52 3.34
N GLY A 161 -17.34 -12.31 4.35
CA GLY A 161 -15.95 -12.71 4.61
C GLY A 161 -15.30 -13.50 3.46
N ALA A 162 -16.02 -14.44 2.84
CA ALA A 162 -15.47 -15.19 1.71
C ALA A 162 -15.21 -14.29 0.50
N ARG A 163 -16.10 -13.32 0.26
CA ARG A 163 -15.96 -12.37 -0.83
C ARG A 163 -14.83 -11.39 -0.59
N GLU A 164 -14.72 -10.87 0.62
CA GLU A 164 -13.64 -9.98 1.04
C GLU A 164 -12.27 -10.66 0.83
N ARG A 165 -12.07 -11.88 1.35
CA ARG A 165 -10.85 -12.66 1.13
C ARG A 165 -10.55 -12.86 -0.36
N SER A 166 -11.58 -13.21 -1.15
CA SER A 166 -11.42 -13.43 -2.59
C SER A 166 -11.03 -12.15 -3.35
N LEU A 167 -11.54 -10.99 -2.95
CA LEU A 167 -11.19 -9.71 -3.58
C LEU A 167 -9.80 -9.26 -3.17
N LEU A 168 -9.46 -9.38 -1.89
CA LEU A 168 -8.19 -8.91 -1.35
C LEU A 168 -7.01 -9.83 -1.71
N SER A 169 -7.27 -11.09 -2.10
CA SER A 169 -6.23 -11.99 -2.61
C SER A 169 -5.72 -11.60 -4.01
N ALA A 170 -6.39 -10.69 -4.72
CA ALA A 170 -5.91 -10.13 -5.98
C ALA A 170 -4.82 -9.06 -5.78
N VAL A 171 -4.74 -8.44 -4.60
CA VAL A 171 -3.81 -7.33 -4.33
C VAL A 171 -2.33 -7.73 -4.46
N PRO A 172 -1.89 -8.89 -3.95
CA PRO A 172 -0.52 -9.37 -4.19
C PRO A 172 -0.16 -9.51 -5.67
N ALA A 173 -1.10 -9.86 -6.54
CA ALA A 173 -0.80 -9.95 -7.97
C ALA A 173 -0.49 -8.56 -8.57
N LEU A 174 -1.26 -7.54 -8.20
CA LEU A 174 -1.03 -6.16 -8.61
C LEU A 174 0.32 -5.62 -8.08
N LEU A 175 0.65 -5.95 -6.82
CA LEU A 175 1.94 -5.61 -6.22
C LEU A 175 3.10 -6.27 -6.98
N GLY A 176 2.92 -7.51 -7.45
CA GLY A 176 3.93 -8.19 -8.26
C GLY A 176 4.20 -7.48 -9.58
N THR A 177 3.16 -6.99 -10.26
CA THR A 177 3.31 -6.17 -11.46
C THR A 177 4.04 -4.86 -11.17
N ARG A 178 3.68 -4.17 -10.07
CA ARG A 178 4.35 -2.93 -9.66
C ARG A 178 5.82 -3.15 -9.31
N PHE A 179 6.14 -4.23 -8.59
CA PHE A 179 7.50 -4.61 -8.23
C PHE A 179 8.38 -4.75 -9.48
N GLY A 180 7.89 -5.47 -10.51
CA GLY A 180 8.60 -5.62 -11.77
C GLY A 180 8.83 -4.28 -12.49
N ARG A 181 7.79 -3.42 -12.55
CA ARG A 181 7.88 -2.09 -13.19
C ARG A 181 8.90 -1.19 -12.51
N LEU A 182 8.93 -1.16 -11.17
CA LEU A 182 9.88 -0.34 -10.40
C LEU A 182 11.32 -0.81 -10.60
N ARG A 183 11.55 -2.12 -10.58
CA ARG A 183 12.87 -2.71 -10.81
C ARG A 183 13.40 -2.42 -12.20
N GLU A 184 12.53 -2.53 -13.21
CA GLU A 184 12.91 -2.23 -14.60
C GLU A 184 13.20 -0.75 -14.82
N ALA A 185 12.41 0.13 -14.20
CA ALA A 185 12.63 1.58 -14.30
C ALA A 185 13.98 2.01 -13.72
N GLU A 186 14.43 1.44 -12.59
CA GLU A 186 15.76 1.73 -12.04
C GLU A 186 16.87 1.20 -12.94
N ARG A 187 16.74 -0.04 -13.46
CA ARG A 187 17.72 -0.62 -14.39
C ARG A 187 17.89 0.22 -15.64
N GLN A 188 16.78 0.69 -16.23
CA GLN A 188 16.82 1.56 -17.39
C GLN A 188 17.49 2.90 -17.05
N ALA A 189 17.14 3.51 -15.91
CA ALA A 189 17.75 4.77 -15.49
C ALA A 189 19.27 4.64 -15.25
N LEU A 190 19.72 3.54 -14.66
CA LEU A 190 21.15 3.26 -14.49
C LEU A 190 21.85 3.06 -15.84
N ALA A 191 21.26 2.30 -16.77
CA ALA A 191 21.81 2.10 -18.11
C ALA A 191 21.88 3.41 -18.93
N ASP A 192 20.86 4.27 -18.81
CA ASP A 192 20.83 5.59 -19.45
C ASP A 192 21.92 6.51 -18.87
N ALA A 193 22.13 6.47 -17.55
CA ALA A 193 23.19 7.22 -16.88
C ALA A 193 24.60 6.74 -17.26
N GLU A 194 24.82 5.42 -17.36
CA GLU A 194 26.07 4.83 -17.83
C GLU A 194 26.35 5.22 -19.28
N SER A 195 25.34 5.17 -20.15
CA SER A 195 25.44 5.56 -21.56
C SER A 195 25.74 7.06 -21.71
N ALA A 196 25.09 7.91 -20.90
CA ALA A 196 25.37 9.34 -20.87
C ALA A 196 26.78 9.65 -20.36
N ALA A 197 27.25 8.94 -19.32
CA ALA A 197 28.61 9.07 -18.81
C ALA A 197 29.66 8.62 -19.84
N ALA A 198 29.41 7.51 -20.55
CA ALA A 198 30.28 7.04 -21.62
C ALA A 198 30.32 8.02 -22.80
N ALA A 199 29.19 8.60 -23.20
CA ALA A 199 29.12 9.62 -24.23
C ALA A 199 29.86 10.91 -23.81
N ALA A 200 29.70 11.34 -22.56
CA ALA A 200 30.43 12.50 -22.01
C ALA A 200 31.95 12.24 -21.96
N ALA A 201 32.38 11.04 -21.56
CA ALA A 201 33.78 10.64 -21.56
C ALA A 201 34.35 10.59 -22.98
N ALA A 202 33.60 10.06 -23.96
CA ALA A 202 34.00 10.05 -25.36
C ALA A 202 34.10 11.46 -25.95
N ALA A 203 33.15 12.34 -25.63
CA ALA A 203 33.18 13.75 -26.04
C ALA A 203 34.37 14.50 -25.42
N ALA A 204 34.67 14.27 -24.13
CA ALA A 204 35.84 14.83 -23.47
C ALA A 204 37.15 14.30 -24.08
N ALA A 205 37.23 13.01 -24.41
CA ALA A 205 38.39 12.43 -25.10
C ALA A 205 38.56 13.00 -26.51
N ALA A 206 37.47 13.18 -27.27
CA ALA A 206 37.50 13.81 -28.59
C ALA A 206 37.92 15.28 -28.52
N ALA A 207 37.44 16.03 -27.52
CA ALA A 207 37.86 17.42 -27.29
C ALA A 207 39.35 17.51 -26.92
N ALA A 208 39.84 16.60 -26.07
CA ALA A 208 41.26 16.52 -25.73
C ALA A 208 42.14 16.18 -26.95
N ALA A 209 41.69 15.26 -27.80
CA ALA A 209 42.39 14.92 -29.04
C ALA A 209 42.41 16.09 -30.05
N ALA A 210 41.31 16.83 -30.18
CA ALA A 210 41.24 18.03 -31.02
C ALA A 210 42.15 19.16 -30.49
N ALA A 211 42.21 19.36 -29.17
CA ALA A 211 43.12 20.32 -28.55
C ALA A 211 44.60 19.95 -28.78
N ALA A 212 44.94 18.65 -28.68
CA ALA A 212 46.29 18.18 -28.99
C ALA A 212 46.67 18.39 -30.47
N ALA A 213 45.73 18.14 -31.40
CA ALA A 213 45.95 18.40 -32.82
C ALA A 213 46.12 19.90 -33.14
N ALA A 214 45.34 20.76 -32.48
CA ALA A 214 45.48 22.22 -32.62
C ALA A 214 46.82 22.72 -32.06
N ALA A 215 47.30 22.17 -30.94
CA ALA A 215 48.61 22.50 -30.38
C ALA A 215 49.76 22.09 -31.33
N THR A 216 49.68 20.93 -31.99
CA THR A 216 50.67 20.53 -33.00
C THR A 216 50.64 21.38 -34.27
N ALA A 217 49.51 22.04 -34.59
CA ALA A 217 49.41 22.98 -35.71
C ALA A 217 49.91 24.38 -35.34
N ALA A 218 49.74 24.81 -34.08
CA ALA A 218 50.23 26.08 -33.56
C ALA A 218 51.77 26.10 -33.43
N ASP A 219 52.41 24.95 -33.20
CA ASP A 219 53.89 24.82 -33.20
C ASP A 219 54.52 25.02 -34.60
N ALA A 220 53.70 25.22 -35.64
CA ALA A 220 54.13 25.58 -37.01
C ALA A 220 53.89 27.06 -37.37
N ALA A 221 53.30 27.87 -36.48
CA ALA A 221 53.04 29.29 -36.72
C ALA A 221 53.18 30.11 -35.43
N ASP A 222 54.39 30.63 -35.18
CA ASP A 222 54.62 31.64 -34.15
C ASP A 222 54.22 33.04 -34.66
N ALA A 223 53.20 33.64 -34.03
CA ALA A 223 53.21 35.00 -33.45
C ALA A 223 51.83 35.70 -33.47
N ALA A 224 51.41 36.15 -32.27
CA ALA A 224 50.29 37.05 -31.92
C ALA A 224 48.88 36.45 -32.07
N ASP A 225 47.92 36.58 -31.16
CA ASP A 225 47.64 37.61 -30.16
C ASP A 225 46.81 36.99 -29.02
N ALA A 226 46.93 37.55 -27.81
CA ALA A 226 46.30 37.06 -26.60
C ALA A 226 44.82 37.46 -26.54
N ALA A 227 43.91 36.48 -26.57
CA ALA A 227 42.50 36.69 -26.28
C ALA A 227 42.02 35.71 -25.19
N ASP A 228 41.68 36.32 -24.06
CA ASP A 228 40.92 35.81 -22.92
C ASP A 228 39.65 35.06 -23.36
N ASN A 229 39.49 33.82 -22.91
CA ASN A 229 38.19 33.15 -22.93
C ASN A 229 38.02 32.23 -21.71
N GLY A 230 37.56 32.81 -20.61
CA GLY A 230 36.96 32.08 -19.51
C GLY A 230 35.59 31.54 -19.89
N THR A 231 35.50 30.23 -20.21
CA THR A 231 34.24 29.49 -20.21
C THR A 231 34.32 28.36 -19.20
N VAL A 232 33.88 28.63 -17.96
CA VAL A 232 33.50 27.56 -17.03
C VAL A 232 32.01 27.31 -17.27
N ALA A 233 31.73 26.31 -18.10
CA ALA A 233 30.37 25.78 -18.22
C ALA A 233 30.03 25.08 -16.90
N ASP A 234 29.16 25.71 -16.12
CA ASP A 234 28.53 25.15 -14.93
C ASP A 234 27.65 23.96 -15.36
N ALA A 235 28.18 22.75 -15.19
CA ALA A 235 27.44 21.51 -15.39
C ALA A 235 26.52 21.32 -14.18
N ALA A 236 25.24 21.68 -14.37
CA ALA A 236 24.18 21.42 -13.40
C ALA A 236 24.23 19.96 -12.91
N PRO A 237 24.05 19.71 -11.60
CA PRO A 237 24.18 18.37 -11.05
C PRO A 237 23.03 17.50 -11.55
N VAL A 238 23.35 16.54 -12.42
CA VAL A 238 22.46 15.41 -12.71
C VAL A 238 22.19 14.72 -11.38
N ALA A 239 20.93 14.71 -10.93
CA ALA A 239 20.54 14.06 -9.69
C ALA A 239 21.06 12.62 -9.70
N ALA A 240 22.02 12.31 -8.83
CA ALA A 240 22.63 10.99 -8.76
C ALA A 240 21.55 9.96 -8.43
N ILE A 241 21.38 8.98 -9.32
CA ILE A 241 20.50 7.84 -9.08
C ILE A 241 21.07 7.08 -7.90
N VAL A 242 20.31 6.95 -6.80
CA VAL A 242 20.70 6.16 -5.64
C VAL A 242 20.27 4.71 -5.89
N PRO A 243 21.20 3.77 -6.14
CA PRO A 243 20.83 2.40 -6.46
C PRO A 243 20.08 1.74 -5.29
N GLY A 244 18.95 1.11 -5.59
CA GLY A 244 18.10 0.44 -4.62
C GLY A 244 16.97 1.28 -4.01
N ALA A 245 16.83 2.55 -4.38
CA ALA A 245 15.77 3.43 -3.89
C ALA A 245 14.36 2.95 -4.31
N TRP A 246 14.26 2.23 -5.43
CA TRP A 246 12.99 1.64 -5.88
C TRP A 246 12.42 0.62 -4.89
N LEU A 247 13.27 -0.11 -4.16
CA LEU A 247 12.85 -1.17 -3.24
C LEU A 247 12.22 -0.57 -1.98
N ASP A 248 12.74 0.56 -1.51
CA ASP A 248 12.14 1.31 -0.40
C ASP A 248 10.82 1.96 -0.82
N THR A 249 10.75 2.50 -2.05
CA THR A 249 9.49 2.97 -2.64
C THR A 249 8.43 1.85 -2.67
N PHE A 250 8.81 0.66 -3.14
CA PHE A 250 7.92 -0.50 -3.17
C PHE A 250 7.44 -0.91 -1.77
N ARG A 251 8.36 -0.94 -0.79
CA ARG A 251 8.03 -1.22 0.61
C ARG A 251 7.00 -0.23 1.14
N ASP A 252 7.20 1.06 0.91
CA ASP A 252 6.31 2.12 1.37
C ASP A 252 4.91 2.03 0.72
N GLU A 253 4.86 1.70 -0.58
CA GLU A 253 3.60 1.45 -1.31
C GLU A 253 2.85 0.25 -0.71
N MET A 254 3.54 -0.88 -0.49
CA MET A 254 2.96 -2.08 0.12
C MET A 254 2.42 -1.80 1.53
N GLN A 255 3.17 -1.08 2.37
CA GLN A 255 2.73 -0.70 3.71
C GLN A 255 1.51 0.22 3.67
N SER A 256 1.49 1.20 2.77
CA SER A 256 0.37 2.11 2.61
C SER A 256 -0.92 1.37 2.24
N ILE A 257 -0.82 0.36 1.39
CA ILE A 257 -1.94 -0.50 1.01
C ILE A 257 -2.43 -1.34 2.20
N LEU A 258 -1.51 -1.98 2.95
CA LEU A 258 -1.88 -2.76 4.14
C LEU A 258 -2.55 -1.91 5.22
N LEU A 259 -2.08 -0.68 5.46
CA LEU A 259 -2.71 0.24 6.40
C LEU A 259 -4.10 0.66 5.94
N ALA A 260 -4.29 0.90 4.64
CA ALA A 260 -5.60 1.21 4.07
C ALA A 260 -6.54 0.00 4.09
N GLU A 261 -6.04 -1.22 3.91
CA GLU A 261 -6.79 -2.46 4.09
C GLU A 261 -7.24 -2.63 5.55
N LEU A 262 -6.33 -2.41 6.50
CA LEU A 262 -6.65 -2.42 7.93
C LEU A 262 -7.76 -1.41 8.25
N GLU A 263 -7.67 -0.18 7.74
CA GLU A 263 -8.69 0.85 7.95
C GLU A 263 -10.08 0.40 7.47
N VAL A 264 -10.18 -0.14 6.24
CA VAL A 264 -11.44 -0.62 5.67
C VAL A 264 -12.03 -1.75 6.51
N ARG A 265 -11.22 -2.74 6.91
CA ARG A 265 -11.68 -3.87 7.73
C ARG A 265 -12.14 -3.41 9.12
N PHE A 266 -11.47 -2.40 9.69
CA PHE A 266 -11.77 -1.88 11.02
C PHE A 266 -13.07 -1.05 11.08
N GLN A 267 -13.62 -0.59 9.94
CA GLN A 267 -14.92 0.10 9.92
C GLN A 267 -16.06 -0.75 10.52
N THR A 268 -16.00 -2.08 10.37
CA THR A 268 -16.97 -3.00 10.98
C THR A 268 -16.92 -3.00 12.51
N VAL A 269 -15.70 -2.88 13.06
CA VAL A 269 -15.46 -2.75 14.51
C VAL A 269 -15.95 -1.40 15.01
N GLU A 270 -15.67 -0.32 14.26
CA GLU A 270 -16.13 1.04 14.59
C GLU A 270 -17.66 1.12 14.62
N GLY A 271 -18.36 0.41 13.73
CA GLY A 271 -19.83 0.32 13.75
C GLY A 271 -20.38 -0.35 15.02
N LEU A 272 -19.80 -1.48 15.44
CA LEU A 272 -20.17 -2.15 16.70
C LEU A 272 -19.86 -1.28 17.93
N LEU A 273 -18.72 -0.58 17.91
CA LEU A 273 -18.33 0.31 18.99
C LEU A 273 -19.29 1.52 19.08
N ALA A 274 -19.69 2.09 17.93
CA ALA A 274 -20.69 3.14 17.87
C ALA A 274 -22.04 2.68 18.44
N ALA A 275 -22.47 1.46 18.13
CA ALA A 275 -23.68 0.90 18.71
C ALA A 275 -23.55 0.69 20.24
N LEU A 276 -22.40 0.25 20.74
CA LEU A 276 -22.16 0.15 22.19
C LEU A 276 -22.22 1.49 22.92
N ARG A 277 -21.90 2.61 22.25
CA ARG A 277 -21.97 3.96 22.82
C ARG A 277 -23.38 4.52 22.91
N THR A 278 -24.30 4.04 22.07
CA THR A 278 -25.71 4.47 22.08
C THR A 278 -26.58 3.68 23.06
N CYS A 279 -25.98 2.68 23.74
CA CYS A 279 -26.65 1.78 24.68
C CYS A 279 -26.42 2.13 26.16
#